data_AF-A0A819VL06-F1
#
_entry.id   AF-A0A819VL06-F1
#
_cell.length_a   1.000
_cell.length_b   1.000
_cell.length_c   1.000
_cell.angle_alpha   90.00
_cell.angle_beta   90.00
_cell.angle_gamma   90.00
#
_symmetry.space_group_name_H-M   'P 1'
#
loop_
_entity.id
_entity.type
_entity.pdbx_description
1 polymer ?
#
loop_
_entity_poly.entity_id
_entity_poly.type
_entity_poly.pdbx_seq_one_letter_code
_entity_poly.pdbx_strand_id
1 'polypeptide(L)'
;MSTASSDQTNNDHSTTLNDTILHEDDLTEQAKKHFPYHSDIFRAFESYRQSVLRNEHMTPVGRTFFLSELQNLHTSCKRVLNYSVEHNRFVDQNLPTIGPLLVCGLARTGTTLLYNLLACDPQSRAPLYTDMCIDVVPPIARSDSIGQNRRMDILNSEKNSEQLTDLLIRIASSHAHFPIEEDTFIIRQAGYLSIPILLSDNDDDDAENWISNEISKDYAYDYHEIFLRMLNSVDMPKSHWLLKSPFHIFYLDKLLQHYPNALLIITHRNLDEVLPSMYSLFLAAADLYFDKTNSISRDRIMKRVDQYLDKGIEYIMKFRNNLQNDTLKKTQKNILDISYENLMKDPIGVVKQIYDHFNLHWSDEIEMAMRNWLLENPQGKQGRHKYSLADFGLTREDLERRYADYNKLFLSSTYSNNQSSSTNLAQS
;
A
#
# COMPACT_ATOMS: atom_id res chain seq x y z
N MET A 1 50.43 -47.19 10.97
CA MET A 1 49.28 -47.97 10.47
C MET A 1 48.11 -47.76 11.40
N SER A 2 46.93 -47.50 10.84
CA SER A 2 45.60 -47.35 11.48
C SER A 2 45.36 -46.05 12.24
N THR A 3 44.86 -44.96 11.63
CA THR A 3 43.45 -44.62 11.29
C THR A 3 42.48 -44.62 12.47
N ALA A 4 42.19 -43.42 13.00
CA ALA A 4 40.96 -43.14 13.75
C ALA A 4 40.25 -41.98 13.03
N SER A 5 39.08 -42.30 12.49
CA SER A 5 38.14 -41.40 11.83
C SER A 5 37.60 -40.38 12.82
N SER A 6 37.70 -39.10 12.49
CA SER A 6 36.92 -38.03 13.13
C SER A 6 35.75 -37.69 12.21
N ASP A 7 34.59 -38.27 12.48
CA ASP A 7 33.32 -37.85 11.87
C ASP A 7 33.01 -36.43 12.33
N GLN A 8 33.23 -35.46 11.45
CA GLN A 8 32.59 -34.15 11.53
C GLN A 8 31.16 -34.31 11.00
N THR A 9 30.20 -34.36 11.93
CA THR A 9 28.79 -34.13 11.63
C THR A 9 28.63 -32.68 11.17
N ASN A 10 28.66 -32.47 9.85
CA ASN A 10 28.08 -31.29 9.21
C ASN A 10 26.60 -31.26 9.57
N ASN A 11 26.22 -30.36 10.46
CA ASN A 11 24.82 -30.10 10.77
C ASN A 11 24.20 -29.40 9.57
N ASP A 12 23.30 -30.12 8.93
CA ASP A 12 22.48 -29.71 7.79
C ASP A 12 21.54 -28.58 8.22
N HIS A 13 21.98 -27.33 8.07
CA HIS A 13 21.13 -26.14 8.22
C HIS A 13 20.48 -25.71 6.90
N SER A 14 20.62 -26.51 5.83
CA SER A 14 20.01 -26.23 4.53
C SER A 14 18.56 -26.70 4.43
N THR A 15 18.10 -27.55 5.36
CA THR A 15 16.83 -28.27 5.26
C THR A 15 15.60 -27.55 5.82
N THR A 16 15.70 -26.33 6.35
CA THR A 16 14.57 -25.63 7.01
C THR A 16 14.08 -24.36 6.31
N LEU A 17 14.59 -24.02 5.12
CA LEU A 17 14.13 -22.85 4.33
C LEU A 17 13.11 -23.21 3.23
N ASN A 18 13.01 -24.49 2.86
CA ASN A 18 12.06 -24.97 1.85
C ASN A 18 10.68 -25.35 2.42
N ASP A 19 10.53 -25.34 3.76
CA ASP A 19 9.32 -25.81 4.45
C ASP A 19 8.24 -24.73 4.64
N THR A 20 8.43 -23.53 4.09
CA THR A 20 7.33 -22.56 3.94
C THR A 20 6.41 -23.03 2.81
N ILE A 21 5.69 -24.11 3.07
CA ILE A 21 4.76 -24.69 2.13
C ILE A 21 3.51 -23.81 2.12
N LEU A 22 3.26 -23.16 0.98
CA LEU A 22 1.94 -22.64 0.67
C LEU A 22 1.03 -23.86 0.48
N HIS A 23 0.36 -24.31 1.55
CA HIS A 23 -0.61 -25.40 1.43
C HIS A 23 -1.93 -24.84 0.88
N GLU A 24 -2.46 -25.44 -0.18
CA GLU A 24 -3.86 -25.23 -0.58
C GLU A 24 -4.86 -25.91 0.37
N ASP A 25 -4.38 -26.84 1.20
CA ASP A 25 -5.18 -27.76 2.02
C ASP A 25 -6.00 -27.05 3.10
N ASP A 26 -5.62 -25.83 3.51
CA ASP A 26 -6.38 -25.09 4.51
C ASP A 26 -7.62 -24.38 3.92
N LEU A 27 -7.80 -24.34 2.60
CA LEU A 27 -9.03 -23.82 1.99
C LEU A 27 -10.03 -24.97 1.79
N THR A 28 -11.23 -24.86 2.37
CA THR A 28 -12.26 -25.90 2.28
C THR A 28 -12.73 -26.10 0.83
N GLU A 29 -13.15 -27.32 0.48
CA GLU A 29 -13.70 -27.60 -0.86
C GLU A 29 -14.94 -26.73 -1.18
N GLN A 30 -15.71 -26.37 -0.16
CA GLN A 30 -16.83 -25.43 -0.32
C GLN A 30 -16.33 -24.02 -0.68
N ALA A 31 -15.27 -23.54 -0.03
CA ALA A 31 -14.68 -22.24 -0.34
C ALA A 31 -14.00 -22.24 -1.71
N LYS A 32 -13.27 -23.30 -2.09
CA LYS A 32 -12.71 -23.46 -3.44
C LYS A 32 -13.77 -23.35 -4.53
N LYS A 33 -14.92 -24.01 -4.32
CA LYS A 33 -16.07 -23.93 -5.24
C LYS A 33 -16.70 -22.54 -5.30
N HIS A 34 -16.75 -21.82 -4.18
CA HIS A 34 -17.37 -20.50 -4.11
C HIS A 34 -16.45 -19.40 -4.65
N PHE A 35 -15.13 -19.55 -4.50
CA PHE A 35 -14.12 -18.57 -4.90
C PHE A 35 -13.12 -19.18 -5.89
N PRO A 36 -13.49 -19.42 -7.16
CA PRO A 36 -12.63 -20.10 -8.13
C PRO A 36 -11.29 -19.39 -8.38
N TYR A 37 -11.24 -18.08 -8.12
CA TYR A 37 -10.02 -17.26 -8.19
C TYR A 37 -8.98 -17.59 -7.09
N HIS A 38 -9.29 -18.48 -6.14
CA HIS A 38 -8.31 -18.92 -5.13
C HIS A 38 -7.02 -19.47 -5.76
N SER A 39 -7.13 -20.09 -6.94
CA SER A 39 -6.00 -20.60 -7.69
C SER A 39 -5.10 -19.49 -8.24
N ASP A 40 -5.67 -18.34 -8.60
CA ASP A 40 -4.90 -17.16 -9.03
C ASP A 40 -4.21 -16.48 -7.85
N ILE A 41 -4.86 -16.42 -6.68
CA ILE A 41 -4.22 -16.00 -5.43
C ILE A 41 -3.03 -16.92 -5.11
N PHE A 42 -3.21 -18.24 -5.20
CA PHE A 42 -2.13 -19.20 -4.97
C PHE A 42 -0.96 -19.00 -5.94
N ARG A 43 -1.24 -18.84 -7.24
CA ARG A 43 -0.22 -18.54 -8.26
C ARG A 43 0.54 -17.24 -7.96
N ALA A 44 -0.15 -16.21 -7.47
CA ALA A 44 0.48 -14.97 -7.06
C ALA A 44 1.51 -15.21 -5.94
N PHE A 45 1.11 -15.89 -4.87
CA PHE A 45 2.04 -16.23 -3.77
C PHE A 45 3.18 -17.14 -4.21
N GLU A 46 2.92 -18.12 -5.07
CA GLU A 46 3.94 -19.01 -5.61
C GLU A 46 4.95 -18.25 -6.48
N SER A 47 4.51 -17.27 -7.27
CA SER A 47 5.42 -16.41 -8.06
C SER A 47 6.41 -15.66 -7.15
N TYR A 48 5.92 -15.07 -6.05
CA TYR A 48 6.80 -14.41 -5.07
C TYR A 48 7.74 -15.39 -4.39
N ARG A 49 7.24 -16.58 -4.03
CA ARG A 49 8.06 -17.63 -3.41
C ARG A 49 9.20 -18.05 -4.34
N GLN A 50 8.92 -18.25 -5.62
CA GLN A 50 9.94 -18.59 -6.62
C GLN A 50 10.97 -17.47 -6.79
N SER A 51 10.54 -16.21 -6.90
CA SER A 51 11.45 -15.06 -6.97
C SER A 51 12.39 -15.01 -5.76
N VAL A 52 11.87 -15.22 -4.56
CA VAL A 52 12.65 -15.20 -3.30
C VAL A 52 13.64 -16.36 -3.21
N LEU A 53 13.25 -17.56 -3.66
CA LEU A 53 14.11 -18.75 -3.63
C LEU A 53 15.22 -18.70 -4.68
N ARG A 54 14.97 -18.09 -5.84
CA ARG A 54 15.96 -17.91 -6.91
C ARG A 54 16.86 -16.69 -6.69
N ASN A 55 16.44 -15.75 -5.86
CA ASN A 55 17.23 -14.55 -5.58
C ASN A 55 18.47 -14.92 -4.73
N GLU A 56 19.63 -14.96 -5.40
CA GLU A 56 20.95 -15.27 -4.81
C GLU A 56 21.47 -14.14 -3.91
N HIS A 57 20.86 -12.97 -4.02
CA HIS A 57 21.26 -11.73 -3.36
C HIS A 57 20.64 -11.57 -1.96
N MET A 58 19.51 -12.21 -1.68
CA MET A 58 18.85 -12.14 -0.37
C MET A 58 19.69 -12.78 0.73
N THR A 59 19.72 -12.12 1.89
CA THR A 59 20.28 -12.71 3.11
C THR A 59 19.42 -13.87 3.61
N PRO A 60 19.98 -14.82 4.37
CA PRO A 60 19.17 -15.88 5.00
C PRO A 60 18.03 -15.32 5.86
N VAL A 61 18.31 -14.28 6.65
CA VAL A 61 17.30 -13.61 7.51
C VAL A 61 16.22 -12.93 6.67
N GLY A 62 16.61 -12.17 5.65
CA GLY A 62 15.69 -11.51 4.73
C GLY A 62 14.78 -12.50 4.00
N ARG A 63 15.35 -13.64 3.57
CA ARG A 63 14.60 -14.73 2.95
C ARG A 63 13.58 -15.33 3.91
N THR A 64 13.99 -15.68 5.14
CA THR A 64 13.08 -16.21 6.16
C THR A 64 11.96 -15.23 6.50
N PHE A 65 12.28 -13.95 6.68
CA PHE A 65 11.30 -12.91 6.98
C PHE A 65 10.24 -12.81 5.87
N PHE A 66 10.68 -12.74 4.61
CA PHE A 66 9.76 -12.61 3.48
C PHE A 66 8.89 -13.87 3.29
N LEU A 67 9.47 -15.06 3.39
CA LEU A 67 8.71 -16.31 3.28
C LEU A 67 7.68 -16.45 4.41
N SER A 68 8.03 -16.06 5.64
CA SER A 68 7.08 -16.03 6.75
C SER A 68 5.93 -15.05 6.50
N GLU A 69 6.23 -13.87 5.95
CA GLU A 69 5.22 -12.89 5.57
C GLU A 69 4.27 -13.45 4.49
N LEU A 70 4.79 -14.09 3.43
CA LEU A 70 3.95 -14.74 2.41
C LEU A 70 3.02 -15.80 3.02
N GLN A 71 3.55 -16.64 3.90
CA GLN A 71 2.77 -17.68 4.57
C GLN A 71 1.65 -17.07 5.41
N ASN A 72 1.95 -16.04 6.19
CA ASN A 72 0.96 -15.37 7.06
C ASN A 72 -0.15 -14.70 6.24
N LEU A 73 0.20 -14.01 5.16
CA LEU A 73 -0.76 -13.38 4.26
C LEU A 73 -1.66 -14.41 3.58
N HIS A 74 -1.09 -15.47 3.01
CA HIS A 74 -1.86 -16.52 2.35
C HIS A 74 -2.76 -17.27 3.34
N THR A 75 -2.27 -17.51 4.57
CA THR A 75 -3.07 -18.13 5.65
C THR A 75 -4.25 -17.26 6.05
N SER A 76 -4.03 -15.95 6.19
CA SER A 76 -5.09 -14.98 6.51
C SER A 76 -6.16 -14.94 5.40
N CYS A 77 -5.72 -14.97 4.14
CA CYS A 77 -6.63 -15.08 3.00
C CYS A 77 -7.53 -16.32 3.08
N LYS A 78 -6.94 -17.50 3.24
CA LYS A 78 -7.70 -18.77 3.34
C LYS A 78 -8.68 -18.74 4.51
N ARG A 79 -8.25 -18.24 5.68
CA ARG A 79 -9.08 -18.06 6.86
C ARG A 79 -10.29 -17.17 6.60
N VAL A 80 -10.11 -16.03 5.93
CA VAL A 80 -11.20 -15.11 5.55
C VAL A 80 -12.17 -15.79 4.58
N LEU A 81 -11.66 -16.45 3.53
CA LEU A 81 -12.49 -17.12 2.54
C LEU A 81 -13.31 -18.27 3.15
N ASN A 82 -12.71 -19.13 3.97
CA ASN A 82 -13.44 -20.17 4.70
C ASN A 82 -14.50 -19.59 5.62
N TYR A 83 -14.11 -18.62 6.45
CA TYR A 83 -15.02 -17.97 7.39
C TYR A 83 -16.22 -17.37 6.66
N SER A 84 -15.98 -16.79 5.47
CA SER A 84 -17.03 -16.19 4.64
C SER A 84 -18.09 -17.19 4.17
N VAL A 85 -17.66 -18.39 3.80
CA VAL A 85 -18.51 -19.48 3.33
C VAL A 85 -19.24 -20.15 4.48
N GLU A 86 -18.54 -20.43 5.58
CA GLU A 86 -19.12 -21.05 6.78
C GLU A 86 -20.25 -20.23 7.38
N HIS A 87 -20.12 -18.89 7.35
CA HIS A 87 -21.06 -18.02 8.01
C HIS A 87 -22.15 -17.49 7.09
N ASN A 88 -22.09 -17.75 5.77
CA ASN A 88 -23.07 -17.42 4.70
C ASN A 88 -23.76 -16.04 4.79
N ARG A 89 -23.23 -15.12 5.63
CA ARG A 89 -23.87 -13.90 6.12
C ARG A 89 -23.40 -12.66 5.38
N PHE A 90 -22.30 -12.75 4.64
CA PHE A 90 -21.70 -11.62 3.93
C PHE A 90 -22.33 -11.40 2.54
N VAL A 91 -22.97 -12.44 1.99
CA VAL A 91 -23.63 -12.36 0.68
C VAL A 91 -24.78 -11.34 0.71
N ASP A 92 -25.48 -11.22 1.84
CA ASP A 92 -26.60 -10.28 2.03
C ASP A 92 -26.19 -8.93 2.67
N GLN A 93 -24.93 -8.79 3.11
CA GLN A 93 -24.44 -7.53 3.65
C GLN A 93 -23.93 -6.65 2.52
N ASN A 94 -24.83 -5.80 2.04
CA ASN A 94 -24.48 -4.78 1.07
C ASN A 94 -23.41 -3.84 1.65
N LEU A 95 -22.56 -3.32 0.78
CA LEU A 95 -21.73 -2.17 1.11
C LEU A 95 -22.64 -0.95 1.41
N PRO A 96 -22.12 0.08 2.11
CA PRO A 96 -22.89 1.30 2.33
C PRO A 96 -23.42 1.89 1.03
N THR A 97 -24.56 2.58 1.09
CA THR A 97 -25.19 3.19 -0.09
C THR A 97 -24.28 4.24 -0.73
N ILE A 98 -23.55 5.00 0.10
CA ILE A 98 -22.45 5.86 -0.35
C ILE A 98 -21.26 4.94 -0.62
N GLY A 99 -20.73 4.98 -1.84
CA GLY A 99 -19.54 4.20 -2.18
C GLY A 99 -18.33 4.59 -1.32
N PRO A 100 -17.29 3.76 -1.30
CA PRO A 100 -16.07 4.06 -0.54
C PRO A 100 -15.45 5.40 -0.99
N LEU A 101 -14.94 6.16 -0.03
CA LEU A 101 -14.06 7.31 -0.25
C LEU A 101 -12.62 6.81 -0.28
N LEU A 102 -11.97 6.89 -1.44
CA LEU A 102 -10.61 6.39 -1.63
C LEU A 102 -9.62 7.53 -1.79
N VAL A 103 -8.61 7.54 -0.93
CA VAL A 103 -7.43 8.37 -1.09
C VAL A 103 -6.41 7.61 -1.93
N CYS A 104 -6.22 8.06 -3.15
CA CYS A 104 -5.30 7.54 -4.14
C CYS A 104 -4.18 8.56 -4.41
N GLY A 105 -3.09 8.10 -5.02
CA GLY A 105 -2.00 8.95 -5.44
C GLY A 105 -0.68 8.21 -5.37
N LEU A 106 0.37 8.84 -5.91
CA LEU A 106 1.73 8.34 -5.76
C LEU A 106 2.14 8.41 -4.28
N ALA A 107 3.05 7.54 -3.87
CA ALA A 107 3.68 7.65 -2.57
C ALA A 107 4.26 9.06 -2.38
N ARG A 108 4.28 9.56 -1.14
CA ARG A 108 4.89 10.86 -0.77
C ARG A 108 4.17 12.11 -1.31
N THR A 109 2.90 11.99 -1.72
CA THR A 109 2.05 13.11 -2.17
C THR A 109 1.10 13.67 -1.10
N GLY A 110 1.26 13.27 0.18
CA GLY A 110 0.45 13.76 1.30
C GLY A 110 -0.78 12.89 1.63
N THR A 111 -0.94 11.74 0.98
CA THR A 111 -2.01 10.77 1.25
C THR A 111 -2.15 10.42 2.73
N THR A 112 -1.04 10.23 3.47
CA THR A 112 -1.08 9.90 4.90
C THR A 112 -1.72 10.99 5.76
N LEU A 113 -1.37 12.27 5.52
CA LEU A 113 -1.97 13.38 6.24
C LEU A 113 -3.48 13.45 5.94
N LEU A 114 -3.82 13.43 4.66
CA LEU A 114 -5.21 13.54 4.22
C LEU A 114 -6.06 12.38 4.75
N TYR A 115 -5.58 11.15 4.64
CA TYR A 115 -6.28 9.96 5.10
C TYR A 115 -6.58 10.00 6.59
N ASN A 116 -5.62 10.42 7.43
CA ASN A 116 -5.84 10.52 8.87
C ASN A 116 -6.81 11.64 9.25
N LEU A 117 -6.80 12.77 8.52
CA LEU A 117 -7.78 13.82 8.72
C LEU A 117 -9.19 13.34 8.38
N LEU A 118 -9.38 12.71 7.22
CA LEU A 118 -10.67 12.13 6.82
C LEU A 118 -11.14 11.08 7.84
N ALA A 119 -10.21 10.30 8.41
CA ALA A 119 -10.52 9.28 9.40
C ALA A 119 -10.98 9.84 10.76
N CYS A 120 -10.89 11.15 10.98
CA CYS A 120 -11.48 11.81 12.15
C CYS A 120 -13.02 11.88 12.08
N ASP A 121 -13.63 11.65 10.93
CA ASP A 121 -15.10 11.63 10.80
C ASP A 121 -15.69 10.36 11.47
N PRO A 122 -16.47 10.52 12.56
CA PRO A 122 -17.04 9.39 13.29
C PRO A 122 -18.13 8.64 12.51
N GLN A 123 -18.62 9.19 11.40
CA GLN A 123 -19.57 8.50 10.52
C GLN A 123 -18.88 7.64 9.46
N SER A 124 -17.62 7.92 9.16
CA SER A 124 -16.79 7.10 8.27
C SER A 124 -16.21 5.89 9.01
N ARG A 125 -15.76 4.88 8.28
CA ARG A 125 -14.94 3.80 8.84
C ARG A 125 -13.72 3.57 7.95
N ALA A 126 -12.53 3.77 8.52
CA ALA A 126 -11.29 3.26 7.97
C ALA A 126 -10.88 1.96 8.70
N PRO A 127 -10.31 0.95 8.01
CA PRO A 127 -9.87 -0.27 8.66
C PRO A 127 -8.73 -0.01 9.66
N LEU A 128 -8.76 -0.72 10.79
CA LEU A 128 -7.66 -0.69 11.75
C LEU A 128 -6.56 -1.67 11.32
N TYR A 129 -5.31 -1.40 11.68
CA TYR A 129 -4.22 -2.37 11.44
C TYR A 129 -4.55 -3.74 12.06
N THR A 130 -5.07 -3.75 13.29
CA THR A 130 -5.48 -4.96 13.99
C THR A 130 -6.64 -5.68 13.29
N ASP A 131 -7.57 -4.97 12.65
CA ASP A 131 -8.64 -5.58 11.85
C ASP A 131 -8.08 -6.34 10.63
N MET A 132 -6.95 -5.89 10.08
CA MET A 132 -6.37 -6.42 8.86
C MET A 132 -5.28 -7.47 9.10
N CYS A 133 -4.56 -7.41 10.21
CA CYS A 133 -3.33 -8.17 10.39
C CYS A 133 -3.34 -9.14 11.57
N ILE A 134 -4.17 -8.94 12.59
CA ILE A 134 -4.09 -9.68 13.86
C ILE A 134 -5.40 -10.43 14.13
N ASP A 135 -5.35 -11.76 14.17
CA ASP A 135 -6.53 -12.60 14.40
C ASP A 135 -7.74 -12.14 13.56
N VAL A 136 -7.53 -12.02 12.26
CA VAL A 136 -8.47 -11.42 11.28
C VAL A 136 -9.86 -12.04 11.35
N VAL A 137 -9.94 -13.34 11.62
CA VAL A 137 -11.20 -14.08 11.83
C VAL A 137 -11.25 -14.74 13.21
N PRO A 138 -12.42 -14.72 13.91
CA PRO A 138 -13.63 -13.96 13.53
C PRO A 138 -13.40 -12.44 13.63
N PRO A 139 -14.14 -11.61 12.86
CA PRO A 139 -14.08 -10.16 13.01
C PRO A 139 -14.58 -9.76 14.40
N ILE A 140 -14.01 -8.69 14.95
CA ILE A 140 -14.30 -8.20 16.30
C ILE A 140 -14.89 -6.79 16.18
N ALA A 141 -16.03 -6.56 16.82
CA ALA A 141 -16.65 -5.24 16.86
C ALA A 141 -15.74 -4.23 17.59
N ARG A 142 -15.75 -2.97 17.18
CA ARG A 142 -15.02 -1.89 17.89
C ARG A 142 -15.53 -1.68 19.31
N SER A 143 -16.79 -2.04 19.57
CA SER A 143 -17.40 -2.00 20.90
C SER A 143 -16.93 -3.13 21.83
N ASP A 144 -16.33 -4.20 21.29
CA ASP A 144 -15.77 -5.31 22.08
C ASP A 144 -14.36 -4.96 22.60
N SER A 145 -14.32 -4.24 23.71
CA SER A 145 -13.07 -3.84 24.36
C SER A 145 -12.15 -5.01 24.72
N ILE A 146 -12.69 -6.19 25.06
CA ILE A 146 -11.88 -7.35 25.47
C ILE A 146 -11.16 -7.92 24.25
N GLY A 147 -11.90 -8.14 23.15
CA GLY A 147 -11.32 -8.61 21.89
C GLY A 147 -10.30 -7.63 21.32
N GLN A 148 -10.59 -6.32 21.36
CA GLN A 148 -9.66 -5.29 20.88
C GLN A 148 -8.39 -5.22 21.72
N ASN A 149 -8.49 -5.27 23.06
CA ASN A 149 -7.31 -5.29 23.95
C ASN A 149 -6.44 -6.52 23.70
N ARG A 150 -7.05 -7.70 23.52
CA ARG A 150 -6.31 -8.93 23.18
C ARG A 150 -5.52 -8.78 21.88
N ARG A 151 -6.13 -8.23 20.81
CA ARG A 151 -5.41 -7.96 19.55
C ARG A 151 -4.24 -7.01 19.75
N MET A 152 -4.43 -5.97 20.57
CA MET A 152 -3.35 -5.03 20.90
C MET A 152 -2.22 -5.68 21.70
N ASP A 153 -2.52 -6.58 22.63
CA ASP A 153 -1.51 -7.32 23.39
C ASP A 153 -0.67 -8.23 22.49
N ILE A 154 -1.32 -8.90 21.53
CA ILE A 154 -0.62 -9.71 20.51
C ILE A 154 0.32 -8.81 19.69
N LEU A 155 -0.20 -7.72 19.14
CA LEU A 155 0.58 -6.75 18.37
C LEU A 155 1.79 -6.21 19.15
N ASN A 156 1.59 -5.89 20.43
CA ASN A 156 2.67 -5.38 21.29
C ASN A 156 3.72 -6.46 21.60
N SER A 157 3.31 -7.73 21.72
CA SER A 157 4.26 -8.83 21.94
C SER A 157 5.11 -9.11 20.69
N GLU A 158 4.54 -9.01 19.49
CA GLU A 158 5.30 -9.11 18.23
C GLU A 158 6.33 -7.98 18.08
N LYS A 159 5.95 -6.74 18.41
CA LYS A 159 6.86 -5.57 18.37
C LYS A 159 8.01 -5.64 19.36
N ASN A 160 7.81 -6.31 20.50
CA ASN A 160 8.82 -6.42 21.56
C ASN A 160 9.75 -7.63 21.37
N SER A 161 9.63 -8.38 20.27
CA SER A 161 10.57 -9.46 19.96
C SER A 161 11.97 -8.87 19.67
N GLU A 162 12.99 -9.30 20.43
CA GLU A 162 14.38 -8.80 20.38
C GLU A 162 15.05 -8.92 19.00
N GLN A 163 14.45 -9.63 18.05
CA GLN A 163 14.97 -9.87 16.70
C GLN A 163 14.69 -8.71 15.71
N LEU A 164 13.90 -7.71 16.11
CA LEU A 164 13.44 -6.62 15.24
C LEU A 164 14.21 -5.32 15.56
N THR A 165 15.34 -5.16 14.87
CA THR A 165 16.41 -4.16 15.10
C THR A 165 16.12 -2.74 14.61
N ASP A 166 17.09 -1.82 14.79
CA ASP A 166 17.20 -0.41 14.30
C ASP A 166 16.58 -0.14 12.91
N LEU A 167 16.53 -1.15 12.06
CA LEU A 167 15.92 -1.09 10.74
C LEU A 167 14.39 -0.89 10.76
N LEU A 168 13.66 -1.61 11.61
CA LEU A 168 12.22 -1.38 11.76
C LEU A 168 11.94 -0.03 12.40
N ILE A 169 12.83 0.44 13.27
CA ILE A 169 12.79 1.80 13.80
C ILE A 169 12.97 2.82 12.64
N ARG A 170 13.89 2.60 11.69
CA ARG A 170 14.06 3.48 10.51
C ARG A 170 12.88 3.45 9.54
N ILE A 171 12.29 2.27 9.31
CA ILE A 171 11.08 2.13 8.48
C ILE A 171 9.89 2.82 9.15
N ALA A 172 9.67 2.59 10.45
CA ALA A 172 8.65 3.24 11.26
C ALA A 172 8.88 4.76 11.42
N SER A 173 10.14 5.22 11.39
CA SER A 173 10.48 6.65 11.36
C SER A 173 10.13 7.28 10.00
N SER A 174 10.21 6.50 8.92
CA SER A 174 9.89 6.95 7.55
C SER A 174 8.39 6.90 7.23
N HIS A 175 7.62 6.10 7.99
CA HIS A 175 6.17 5.90 7.92
C HIS A 175 5.58 5.81 9.33
N ALA A 176 4.96 6.90 9.80
CA ALA A 176 4.25 6.88 11.07
C ALA A 176 3.15 5.81 11.05
N HIS A 177 3.22 4.87 11.98
CA HIS A 177 2.15 3.92 12.21
C HIS A 177 1.04 4.58 13.04
N PHE A 178 -0.17 4.55 12.50
CA PHE A 178 -1.37 4.95 13.21
C PHE A 178 -2.25 3.71 13.46
N PRO A 179 -3.18 3.74 14.43
CA PRO A 179 -4.14 2.65 14.59
C PRO A 179 -4.94 2.37 13.31
N ILE A 180 -5.20 3.43 12.53
CA ILE A 180 -5.83 3.40 11.21
C ILE A 180 -4.72 3.30 10.16
N GLU A 181 -4.83 2.28 9.30
CA GLU A 181 -3.81 1.96 8.30
C GLU A 181 -4.41 1.79 6.90
N GLU A 182 -3.54 1.57 5.93
CA GLU A 182 -3.88 1.35 4.52
C GLU A 182 -4.61 0.03 4.29
N ASP A 183 -5.68 0.04 3.50
CA ASP A 183 -6.33 -1.19 3.01
C ASP A 183 -5.43 -1.99 2.07
N THR A 184 -4.23 -1.47 1.73
CA THR A 184 -3.08 -2.25 1.29
C THR A 184 -2.94 -3.57 2.07
N PHE A 185 -3.07 -3.58 3.40
CA PHE A 185 -2.92 -4.81 4.19
C PHE A 185 -4.00 -5.86 3.89
N ILE A 186 -5.15 -5.46 3.34
CA ILE A 186 -6.19 -6.37 2.83
C ILE A 186 -5.75 -6.93 1.47
N ILE A 187 -5.43 -6.06 0.51
CA ILE A 187 -5.11 -6.48 -0.87
C ILE A 187 -3.85 -7.37 -0.90
N ARG A 188 -2.90 -7.15 0.02
CA ARG A 188 -1.72 -8.02 0.18
C ARG A 188 -2.07 -9.46 0.55
N GLN A 189 -3.17 -9.70 1.25
CA GLN A 189 -3.63 -11.07 1.55
C GLN A 189 -4.09 -11.79 0.29
N ALA A 190 -4.55 -11.09 -0.74
CA ALA A 190 -4.82 -11.64 -2.06
C ALA A 190 -3.55 -11.77 -2.94
N GLY A 191 -2.34 -11.64 -2.37
CA GLY A 191 -1.11 -11.80 -3.14
C GLY A 191 -0.78 -10.61 -4.02
N TYR A 192 -1.17 -9.38 -3.63
CA TYR A 192 -0.74 -8.16 -4.30
C TYR A 192 0.28 -7.39 -3.45
N LEU A 193 1.58 -7.53 -3.77
CA LEU A 193 2.69 -6.99 -2.98
C LEU A 193 3.48 -5.95 -3.79
N SER A 194 3.99 -4.90 -3.14
CA SER A 194 4.89 -3.89 -3.74
C SER A 194 6.35 -4.33 -3.69
N ILE A 195 6.68 -5.25 -2.78
CA ILE A 195 8.05 -5.70 -2.52
C ILE A 195 8.73 -6.39 -3.71
N PRO A 196 8.05 -6.97 -4.71
CA PRO A 196 8.71 -7.49 -5.91
C PRO A 196 9.61 -6.47 -6.62
N ILE A 197 9.33 -5.17 -6.52
CA ILE A 197 10.24 -4.09 -6.97
C ILE A 197 11.67 -4.27 -6.42
N LEU A 198 11.80 -4.81 -5.21
CA LEU A 198 13.06 -5.10 -4.54
C LEU A 198 13.60 -6.51 -4.83
N LEU A 199 12.74 -7.47 -5.22
CA LEU A 199 13.10 -8.88 -5.40
C LEU A 199 13.56 -9.23 -6.82
N SER A 200 13.10 -8.47 -7.82
CA SER A 200 13.29 -8.82 -9.22
C SER A 200 14.71 -8.46 -9.70
N ASP A 201 15.54 -9.49 -9.88
CA ASP A 201 16.93 -9.33 -10.32
C ASP A 201 17.04 -8.89 -11.80
N ASN A 202 16.08 -9.28 -12.65
CA ASN A 202 15.98 -8.93 -14.07
C ASN A 202 14.52 -8.66 -14.49
N ASP A 203 14.32 -8.09 -15.68
CA ASP A 203 12.98 -7.80 -16.27
C ASP A 203 12.16 -9.09 -16.58
N ASP A 204 12.76 -10.29 -16.44
CA ASP A 204 12.13 -11.61 -16.64
C ASP A 204 11.72 -12.31 -15.32
N ASP A 205 11.66 -11.59 -14.21
CA ASP A 205 11.28 -12.14 -12.91
C ASP A 205 9.79 -12.56 -12.86
N ASP A 206 9.50 -13.75 -12.31
CA ASP A 206 8.15 -14.32 -12.29
C ASP A 206 7.14 -13.43 -11.52
N ALA A 207 7.57 -12.83 -10.41
CA ALA A 207 6.74 -11.92 -9.62
C ALA A 207 6.51 -10.55 -10.31
N GLU A 208 7.54 -9.99 -10.94
CA GLU A 208 7.39 -8.77 -11.75
C GLU A 208 6.43 -9.01 -12.91
N ASN A 209 6.63 -10.10 -13.66
CA ASN A 209 5.77 -10.51 -14.76
C ASN A 209 4.33 -10.71 -14.29
N TRP A 210 4.11 -11.37 -13.15
CA TRP A 210 2.78 -11.52 -12.56
C TRP A 210 2.14 -10.16 -12.26
N ILE A 211 2.88 -9.25 -11.61
CA ILE A 211 2.37 -7.92 -11.25
C ILE A 211 2.11 -7.04 -12.46
N SER A 212 2.95 -7.08 -13.49
CA SER A 212 2.79 -6.27 -14.69
C SER A 212 1.78 -6.85 -15.68
N ASN A 213 1.47 -8.15 -15.61
CA ASN A 213 0.53 -8.78 -16.51
C ASN A 213 -0.91 -8.31 -16.24
N GLU A 214 -1.53 -7.65 -17.20
CA GLU A 214 -2.88 -7.10 -17.09
C GLU A 214 -3.99 -8.17 -17.07
N ILE A 215 -3.66 -9.47 -17.20
CA ILE A 215 -4.62 -10.58 -17.07
C ILE A 215 -5.21 -10.56 -15.65
N SER A 216 -6.38 -9.91 -15.58
CA SER A 216 -7.38 -9.75 -14.51
C SER A 216 -6.89 -10.10 -13.09
N LYS A 217 -6.35 -9.08 -12.42
CA LYS A 217 -6.20 -9.04 -10.95
C LYS A 217 -7.50 -8.63 -10.25
N ASP A 218 -8.63 -8.77 -10.93
CA ASP A 218 -9.95 -8.37 -10.43
C ASP A 218 -10.29 -9.14 -9.14
N TYR A 219 -9.79 -10.38 -9.04
CA TYR A 219 -9.91 -11.21 -7.84
C TYR A 219 -9.40 -10.54 -6.56
N ALA A 220 -8.44 -9.60 -6.65
CA ALA A 220 -7.94 -8.89 -5.49
C ALA A 220 -9.01 -7.94 -4.93
N TYR A 221 -9.84 -7.34 -5.79
CA TYR A 221 -10.97 -6.53 -5.40
C TYR A 221 -12.20 -7.36 -5.03
N ASP A 222 -12.39 -8.55 -5.64
CA ASP A 222 -13.36 -9.55 -5.14
C ASP A 222 -13.06 -9.92 -3.68
N TYR A 223 -11.81 -10.27 -3.39
CA TYR A 223 -11.37 -10.56 -2.03
C TYR A 223 -11.53 -9.36 -1.10
N HIS A 224 -11.15 -8.16 -1.57
CA HIS A 224 -11.30 -6.92 -0.80
C HIS A 224 -12.77 -6.65 -0.43
N GLU A 225 -13.73 -6.87 -1.35
CA GLU A 225 -15.15 -6.77 -1.05
C GLU A 225 -15.57 -7.76 0.04
N ILE A 226 -15.15 -9.03 -0.06
CA ILE A 226 -15.45 -10.04 0.96
C ILE A 226 -14.91 -9.61 2.33
N PHE A 227 -13.70 -9.05 2.36
CA PHE A 227 -13.09 -8.55 3.60
C PHE A 227 -13.91 -7.40 4.21
N LEU A 228 -14.31 -6.41 3.41
CA LEU A 228 -15.11 -5.29 3.91
C LEU A 228 -16.51 -5.74 4.37
N ARG A 229 -17.13 -6.67 3.65
CA ARG A 229 -18.40 -7.27 4.07
C ARG A 229 -18.23 -8.05 5.38
N MET A 230 -17.11 -8.73 5.56
CA MET A 230 -16.77 -9.38 6.83
C MET A 230 -16.71 -8.37 7.98
N LEU A 231 -16.03 -7.24 7.78
CA LEU A 231 -15.97 -6.18 8.79
C LEU A 231 -17.33 -5.52 9.04
N ASN A 232 -18.17 -5.36 8.00
CA ASN A 232 -19.53 -4.83 8.12
C ASN A 232 -20.42 -5.68 9.04
N SER A 233 -20.12 -6.97 9.18
CA SER A 233 -20.96 -7.86 9.99
C SER A 233 -20.91 -7.61 11.49
N VAL A 234 -19.85 -6.93 11.93
CA VAL A 234 -19.68 -6.52 13.32
C VAL A 234 -19.87 -5.02 13.48
N ASP A 235 -19.36 -4.20 12.54
CA ASP A 235 -19.62 -2.76 12.51
C ASP A 235 -19.73 -2.27 11.06
N MET A 236 -20.85 -1.67 10.68
CA MET A 236 -20.94 -0.98 9.38
C MET A 236 -20.62 0.51 9.57
N PRO A 237 -19.86 1.18 8.67
CA PRO A 237 -19.83 2.64 8.69
C PRO A 237 -21.23 3.22 8.54
N LYS A 238 -21.49 4.34 9.22
CA LYS A 238 -22.79 5.05 9.11
C LYS A 238 -22.92 5.78 7.78
N SER A 239 -21.81 6.30 7.27
CA SER A 239 -21.73 7.03 6.00
C SER A 239 -21.05 6.18 4.93
N HIS A 240 -19.72 6.01 5.00
CA HIS A 240 -18.92 5.39 3.95
C HIS A 240 -17.67 4.70 4.51
N TRP A 241 -17.10 3.78 3.74
CA TRP A 241 -15.74 3.28 3.96
C TRP A 241 -14.72 4.32 3.52
N LEU A 242 -13.69 4.55 4.32
CA LEU A 242 -12.53 5.35 3.99
C LEU A 242 -11.34 4.43 3.74
N LEU A 243 -10.79 4.46 2.53
CA LEU A 243 -9.74 3.53 2.07
C LEU A 243 -8.57 4.31 1.48
N LYS A 244 -7.37 3.72 1.50
CA LYS A 244 -6.16 4.29 0.92
C LYS A 244 -5.13 3.20 0.69
N SER A 245 -4.77 3.01 -0.56
CA SER A 245 -3.64 2.18 -0.96
C SER A 245 -2.86 2.83 -2.11
N PRO A 246 -1.51 2.85 -2.06
CA PRO A 246 -0.69 3.19 -3.21
C PRO A 246 -0.91 2.26 -4.40
N PHE A 247 -1.54 1.09 -4.22
CA PHE A 247 -1.84 0.17 -5.30
C PHE A 247 -3.04 0.56 -6.15
N HIS A 248 -3.98 1.34 -5.62
CA HIS A 248 -5.20 1.66 -6.36
C HIS A 248 -4.93 2.37 -7.67
N ILE A 249 -3.87 3.18 -7.76
CA ILE A 249 -3.53 3.94 -8.97
C ILE A 249 -3.27 3.05 -10.19
N PHE A 250 -2.80 1.82 -9.97
CA PHE A 250 -2.53 0.85 -11.04
C PHE A 250 -3.78 0.11 -11.51
N TYR A 251 -4.91 0.26 -10.80
CA TYR A 251 -6.14 -0.50 -11.06
C TYR A 251 -7.41 0.34 -10.91
N LEU A 252 -7.33 1.66 -11.12
CA LEU A 252 -8.49 2.54 -10.95
C LEU A 252 -9.71 2.09 -11.78
N ASP A 253 -9.48 1.63 -13.00
CA ASP A 253 -10.54 1.09 -13.87
C ASP A 253 -11.22 -0.15 -13.28
N LYS A 254 -10.44 -1.03 -12.64
CA LYS A 254 -10.96 -2.26 -12.00
C LYS A 254 -11.64 -1.95 -10.69
N LEU A 255 -11.04 -1.07 -9.90
CA LEU A 255 -11.62 -0.57 -8.67
C LEU A 255 -13.03 -0.01 -8.93
N LEU A 256 -13.21 0.78 -10.00
CA LEU A 256 -14.50 1.34 -10.37
C LEU A 256 -15.50 0.31 -10.93
N GLN A 257 -15.04 -0.86 -11.39
CA GLN A 257 -15.94 -1.97 -11.75
C GLN A 257 -16.56 -2.61 -10.49
N HIS A 258 -15.76 -2.78 -9.43
CA HIS A 258 -16.20 -3.31 -8.13
C HIS A 258 -16.95 -2.27 -7.28
N TYR A 259 -16.51 -1.02 -7.34
CA TYR A 259 -17.11 0.10 -6.63
C TYR A 259 -17.56 1.21 -7.60
N PRO A 260 -18.66 1.01 -8.36
CA PRO A 260 -19.13 1.99 -9.34
C PRO A 260 -19.45 3.38 -8.75
N ASN A 261 -19.80 3.41 -7.47
CA ASN A 261 -20.12 4.64 -6.72
C ASN A 261 -18.93 5.15 -5.88
N ALA A 262 -17.72 4.63 -6.07
CA ALA A 262 -16.53 5.10 -5.37
C ALA A 262 -16.29 6.59 -5.60
N LEU A 263 -15.82 7.25 -4.55
CA LEU A 263 -15.42 8.65 -4.53
C LEU A 263 -13.90 8.69 -4.48
N LEU A 264 -13.24 9.17 -5.53
CA LEU A 264 -11.80 9.11 -5.68
C LEU A 264 -11.16 10.46 -5.39
N ILE A 265 -10.24 10.49 -4.44
CA ILE A 265 -9.34 11.62 -4.22
C ILE A 265 -7.98 11.23 -4.77
N ILE A 266 -7.42 12.00 -5.70
CA ILE A 266 -6.07 11.74 -6.21
C ILE A 266 -5.15 12.88 -5.77
N THR A 267 -4.12 12.55 -4.99
CA THR A 267 -3.14 13.55 -4.52
C THR A 267 -1.95 13.66 -5.47
N HIS A 268 -1.49 14.89 -5.66
CA HIS A 268 -0.42 15.25 -6.60
C HIS A 268 0.65 16.09 -5.90
N ARG A 269 1.92 15.84 -6.25
CA ARG A 269 3.07 16.60 -5.76
C ARG A 269 4.12 16.69 -6.87
N ASN A 270 4.93 17.73 -6.83
CA ASN A 270 6.08 17.84 -7.73
C ASN A 270 7.02 16.64 -7.55
N LEU A 271 7.42 16.05 -8.68
CA LEU A 271 8.16 14.80 -8.71
C LEU A 271 9.64 14.98 -8.33
N ASP A 272 10.15 16.23 -8.37
CA ASP A 272 11.46 16.58 -7.81
C ASP A 272 11.53 16.38 -6.29
N GLU A 273 10.40 16.41 -5.60
CA GLU A 273 10.30 16.10 -4.17
C GLU A 273 9.89 14.64 -3.89
N VAL A 274 9.17 13.99 -4.82
CA VAL A 274 8.69 12.62 -4.65
C VAL A 274 9.82 11.61 -4.87
N LEU A 275 10.54 11.71 -5.99
CA LEU A 275 11.47 10.67 -6.43
C LEU A 275 12.65 10.46 -5.45
N PRO A 276 13.35 11.50 -4.95
CA PRO A 276 14.41 11.31 -3.95
C PRO A 276 13.90 10.66 -2.66
N SER A 277 12.66 11.00 -2.26
CA SER A 277 12.02 10.44 -1.07
C SER A 277 11.68 8.96 -1.28
N MET A 278 11.24 8.58 -2.48
CA MET A 278 11.02 7.18 -2.86
C MET A 278 12.32 6.40 -2.88
N TYR A 279 13.40 6.91 -3.47
CA TYR A 279 14.70 6.25 -3.43
C TYR A 279 15.14 5.95 -2.01
N SER A 280 15.11 6.95 -1.12
CA SER A 280 15.52 6.72 0.26
C SER A 280 14.65 5.68 0.98
N LEU A 281 13.33 5.67 0.71
CA LEU A 281 12.43 4.69 1.29
C LEU A 281 12.77 3.27 0.81
N PHE A 282 12.87 3.06 -0.50
CA PHE A 282 13.11 1.73 -1.07
C PHE A 282 14.51 1.21 -0.77
N LEU A 283 15.52 2.08 -0.71
CA LEU A 283 16.85 1.72 -0.23
C LEU A 283 16.84 1.30 1.24
N ALA A 284 16.10 2.02 2.09
CA ALA A 284 15.93 1.63 3.50
C ALA A 284 15.14 0.33 3.64
N ALA A 285 14.14 0.07 2.80
CA ALA A 285 13.40 -1.18 2.80
C ALA A 285 14.27 -2.36 2.31
N ALA A 286 15.16 -2.13 1.34
CA ALA A 286 16.08 -3.15 0.84
C ALA A 286 17.02 -3.69 1.92
N ASP A 287 17.42 -2.86 2.90
CA ASP A 287 18.24 -3.27 4.04
C ASP A 287 17.60 -4.40 4.89
N LEU A 288 16.29 -4.65 4.74
CA LEU A 288 15.58 -5.73 5.45
C LEU A 288 15.81 -7.10 4.82
N TYR A 289 16.11 -7.10 3.52
CA TYR A 289 16.16 -8.31 2.71
C TYR A 289 17.58 -8.64 2.26
N PHE A 290 18.41 -7.61 2.04
CA PHE A 290 19.72 -7.71 1.41
C PHE A 290 20.86 -7.26 2.34
N ASP A 291 22.07 -7.80 2.13
CA ASP A 291 23.25 -7.38 2.88
C ASP A 291 23.77 -6.05 2.32
N LYS A 292 24.00 -5.09 3.21
CA LYS A 292 24.54 -3.76 2.88
C LYS A 292 25.88 -3.82 2.14
N THR A 293 26.66 -4.86 2.41
CA THR A 293 28.01 -5.04 1.88
C THR A 293 28.03 -5.84 0.59
N ASN A 294 27.00 -6.63 0.33
CA ASN A 294 26.95 -7.54 -0.79
C ASN A 294 25.49 -7.80 -1.15
N SER A 295 25.01 -7.25 -2.28
CA SER A 295 24.28 -8.03 -3.28
C SER A 295 23.38 -7.21 -4.21
N ILE A 296 22.91 -6.02 -3.79
CA ILE A 296 22.17 -5.12 -4.69
C ILE A 296 22.85 -3.77 -4.85
N SER A 297 23.26 -3.42 -6.08
CA SER A 297 23.76 -2.07 -6.35
C SER A 297 22.65 -1.05 -6.13
N ARG A 298 22.96 0.04 -5.43
CA ARG A 298 22.07 1.20 -5.22
C ARG A 298 21.37 1.63 -6.51
N ASP A 299 22.12 1.65 -7.62
CA ASP A 299 21.63 2.02 -8.94
C ASP A 299 20.53 1.08 -9.44
N ARG A 300 20.59 -0.22 -9.11
CA ARG A 300 19.54 -1.19 -9.44
C ARG A 300 18.23 -0.84 -8.75
N ILE A 301 18.26 -0.60 -7.43
CA ILE A 301 17.06 -0.22 -6.68
C ILE A 301 16.50 1.09 -7.21
N MET A 302 17.35 2.08 -7.48
CA MET A 302 16.93 3.35 -8.05
C MET A 302 16.27 3.16 -9.42
N LYS A 303 16.84 2.33 -10.31
CA LYS A 303 16.20 1.98 -11.59
C LYS A 303 14.82 1.33 -11.41
N ARG A 304 14.66 0.44 -10.42
CA ARG A 304 13.36 -0.19 -10.13
C ARG A 304 12.34 0.81 -9.58
N VAL A 305 12.78 1.74 -8.73
CA VAL A 305 11.94 2.84 -8.24
C VAL A 305 11.51 3.75 -9.39
N ASP A 306 12.39 4.05 -10.33
CA ASP A 306 12.07 4.79 -11.56
C ASP A 306 10.98 4.10 -12.37
N GLN A 307 11.16 2.80 -12.66
CA GLN A 307 10.18 2.02 -13.40
C GLN A 307 8.82 2.00 -12.70
N TYR A 308 8.81 1.87 -11.37
CA TYR A 308 7.58 1.87 -10.59
C TYR A 308 6.87 3.22 -10.60
N LEU A 309 7.63 4.31 -10.44
CA LEU A 309 7.08 5.67 -10.50
C LEU A 309 6.52 5.97 -11.89
N ASP A 310 7.28 5.66 -12.95
CA ASP A 310 6.88 5.87 -14.33
C ASP A 310 5.60 5.09 -14.66
N LYS A 311 5.53 3.81 -14.27
CA LYS A 311 4.30 3.01 -14.40
C LYS A 311 3.14 3.67 -13.65
N GLY A 312 3.34 4.11 -12.40
CA GLY A 312 2.27 4.76 -11.62
C GLY A 312 1.74 6.03 -12.30
N ILE A 313 2.64 6.85 -12.85
CA ILE A 313 2.30 8.06 -13.62
C ILE A 313 1.56 7.68 -14.90
N GLU A 314 2.05 6.71 -15.65
CA GLU A 314 1.43 6.23 -16.89
C GLU A 314 -0.02 5.80 -16.64
N TYR A 315 -0.28 5.03 -15.59
CA TYR A 315 -1.63 4.58 -15.24
C TYR A 315 -2.55 5.74 -14.84
N ILE A 316 -2.06 6.70 -14.05
CA ILE A 316 -2.84 7.90 -13.71
C ILE A 316 -3.18 8.70 -14.97
N MET A 317 -2.22 8.89 -15.87
CA MET A 317 -2.41 9.63 -17.12
C MET A 317 -3.37 8.91 -18.06
N LYS A 318 -3.22 7.58 -18.24
CA LYS A 318 -4.15 6.74 -19.01
C LYS A 318 -5.57 6.84 -18.46
N PHE A 319 -5.73 6.69 -17.15
CA PHE A 319 -7.02 6.82 -16.47
C PHE A 319 -7.68 8.18 -16.74
N ARG A 320 -6.92 9.29 -16.62
CA ARG A 320 -7.43 10.64 -16.92
C ARG A 320 -7.80 10.83 -18.38
N ASN A 321 -7.02 10.29 -19.32
CA ASN A 321 -7.32 10.36 -20.74
C ASN A 321 -8.58 9.56 -21.10
N ASN A 322 -8.77 8.38 -20.49
CA ASN A 322 -9.95 7.55 -20.70
C ASN A 322 -11.25 8.22 -20.19
N LEU A 323 -11.18 9.00 -19.11
CA LEU A 323 -12.32 9.80 -18.62
C LEU A 323 -12.76 10.88 -19.61
N GLN A 324 -11.81 11.49 -20.33
CA GLN A 324 -12.10 12.55 -21.31
C GLN A 324 -12.80 11.99 -22.57
N ASN A 325 -12.50 10.75 -22.95
CA ASN A 325 -12.95 10.09 -24.18
C ASN A 325 -14.32 9.37 -24.08
N ASP A 326 -15.26 9.91 -23.28
CA ASP A 326 -16.68 9.48 -23.12
C ASP A 326 -16.96 8.22 -22.28
N THR A 327 -16.12 7.18 -22.29
CA THR A 327 -16.44 5.86 -21.67
C THR A 327 -16.74 5.92 -20.16
N LEU A 328 -16.19 6.92 -19.44
CA LEU A 328 -16.32 7.07 -17.98
C LEU A 328 -16.78 8.48 -17.55
N LYS A 329 -17.39 9.29 -18.43
CA LYS A 329 -17.74 10.70 -18.11
C LYS A 329 -18.62 10.88 -16.87
N LYS A 330 -19.48 9.91 -16.55
CA LYS A 330 -20.29 9.94 -15.31
C LYS A 330 -19.42 9.87 -14.05
N THR A 331 -18.28 9.19 -14.13
CA THR A 331 -17.32 9.00 -13.03
C THR A 331 -16.52 10.26 -12.75
N GLN A 332 -16.40 11.19 -13.71
CA GLN A 332 -15.59 12.41 -13.52
C GLN A 332 -16.06 13.28 -12.34
N LYS A 333 -17.37 13.26 -12.02
CA LYS A 333 -17.92 13.97 -10.86
C LYS A 333 -17.57 13.32 -9.53
N ASN A 334 -17.10 12.08 -9.55
CA ASN A 334 -16.70 11.32 -8.38
C ASN A 334 -15.17 11.34 -8.22
N ILE A 335 -14.48 12.30 -8.85
CA ILE A 335 -13.02 12.39 -8.78
C ILE A 335 -12.59 13.81 -8.44
N LEU A 336 -11.73 13.95 -7.43
CA LEU A 336 -11.16 15.22 -7.02
C LEU A 336 -9.63 15.14 -6.93
N ASP A 337 -8.96 16.02 -7.67
CA ASP A 337 -7.50 16.20 -7.64
C ASP A 337 -7.10 17.15 -6.52
N ILE A 338 -6.15 16.75 -5.68
CA ILE A 338 -5.64 17.54 -4.55
C ILE A 338 -4.14 17.77 -4.69
N SER A 339 -3.73 19.03 -4.72
CA SER A 339 -2.31 19.40 -4.67
C SER A 339 -1.77 19.27 -3.24
N TYR A 340 -0.59 18.67 -3.10
CA TYR A 340 0.16 18.61 -1.85
C TYR A 340 0.39 20.00 -1.24
N GLU A 341 0.69 21.01 -2.08
CA GLU A 341 0.93 22.37 -1.62
C GLU A 341 -0.31 22.97 -0.95
N ASN A 342 -1.48 22.77 -1.57
CA ASN A 342 -2.76 23.21 -1.00
C ASN A 342 -3.09 22.47 0.29
N LEU A 343 -2.90 21.14 0.30
CA LEU A 343 -3.10 20.31 1.48
C LEU A 343 -2.22 20.75 2.64
N MET A 344 -0.95 21.09 2.39
CA MET A 344 -0.04 21.53 3.44
C MET A 344 -0.36 22.95 3.93
N LYS A 345 -0.87 23.81 3.06
CA LYS A 345 -1.22 25.20 3.39
C LYS A 345 -2.47 25.31 4.24
N ASP A 346 -3.52 24.56 3.90
CA ASP A 346 -4.80 24.55 4.62
C ASP A 346 -5.42 23.14 4.62
N PRO A 347 -4.97 22.25 5.52
CA PRO A 347 -5.43 20.86 5.52
C PRO A 347 -6.94 20.73 5.76
N ILE A 348 -7.51 21.53 6.67
CA ILE A 348 -8.94 21.48 7.01
C ILE A 348 -9.77 22.05 5.86
N GLY A 349 -9.34 23.17 5.25
CA GLY A 349 -10.01 23.73 4.09
C GLY A 349 -10.08 22.74 2.91
N VAL A 350 -9.00 21.99 2.67
CA VAL A 350 -8.98 20.91 1.66
C VAL A 350 -9.96 19.79 2.00
N VAL A 351 -10.03 19.35 3.25
CA VAL A 351 -10.99 18.32 3.66
C VAL A 351 -12.43 18.82 3.54
N LYS A 352 -12.70 20.07 3.87
CA LYS A 352 -14.01 20.68 3.64
C LYS A 352 -14.39 20.72 2.15
N GLN A 353 -13.45 21.08 1.28
CA GLN A 353 -13.64 21.04 -0.17
C GLN A 353 -13.99 19.63 -0.67
N ILE A 354 -13.34 18.59 -0.13
CA ILE A 354 -13.66 17.18 -0.44
C ILE A 354 -15.10 16.86 -0.07
N TYR A 355 -15.54 17.23 1.13
CA TYR A 355 -16.91 16.97 1.59
C TYR A 355 -17.94 17.69 0.73
N ASP A 356 -17.70 18.97 0.43
CA ASP A 356 -18.58 19.77 -0.44
C ASP A 356 -18.66 19.17 -1.85
N HIS A 357 -17.52 18.76 -2.43
CA HIS A 357 -17.47 18.18 -3.79
C HIS A 357 -18.26 16.87 -3.89
N PHE A 358 -18.14 15.99 -2.90
CA PHE A 358 -18.84 14.71 -2.88
C PHE A 358 -20.22 14.74 -2.21
N ASN A 359 -20.69 15.92 -1.78
CA ASN A 359 -21.95 16.10 -1.05
C ASN A 359 -22.02 15.25 0.24
N LEU A 360 -20.91 15.15 0.97
CA LEU A 360 -20.83 14.50 2.27
C LEU A 360 -21.23 15.48 3.37
N HIS A 361 -21.81 14.96 4.46
CA HIS A 361 -22.25 15.79 5.57
C HIS A 361 -21.05 16.28 6.40
N TRP A 362 -20.88 17.61 6.49
CA TRP A 362 -19.90 18.27 7.35
C TRP A 362 -20.53 18.67 8.70
N SER A 363 -19.79 18.51 9.79
CA SER A 363 -20.20 18.96 11.13
C SER A 363 -19.04 19.63 11.89
N ASP A 364 -19.38 20.43 12.88
CA ASP A 364 -18.38 21.09 13.75
C ASP A 364 -17.56 20.06 14.55
N GLU A 365 -18.15 18.90 14.88
CA GLU A 365 -17.47 17.79 15.55
C GLU A 365 -16.32 17.23 14.70
N ILE A 366 -16.56 17.04 13.40
CA ILE A 366 -15.54 16.59 12.44
C ILE A 366 -14.37 17.58 12.41
N GLU A 367 -14.68 18.87 12.30
CA GLU A 367 -13.65 19.91 12.25
C GLU A 367 -12.83 19.96 13.56
N MET A 368 -13.50 19.89 14.71
CA MET A 368 -12.83 19.86 16.02
C MET A 368 -11.92 18.64 16.17
N ALA A 369 -12.37 17.45 15.76
CA ALA A 369 -11.56 16.23 15.79
C ALA A 369 -10.29 16.36 14.94
N MET A 370 -10.42 16.90 13.72
CA MET A 370 -9.27 17.17 12.83
C MET A 370 -8.30 18.19 13.43
N ARG A 371 -8.80 19.28 14.04
CA ARG A 371 -7.96 20.29 14.72
C ARG A 371 -7.16 19.67 15.86
N ASN A 372 -7.80 18.84 16.68
CA ASN A 372 -7.12 18.13 17.77
C ASN A 372 -6.06 17.17 17.22
N TRP A 373 -6.39 16.39 16.20
CA TRP A 373 -5.44 15.48 15.57
C TRP A 373 -4.20 16.20 15.02
N LEU A 374 -4.38 17.38 14.38
CA LEU A 374 -3.27 18.20 13.89
C LEU A 374 -2.38 18.75 15.01
N LEU A 375 -2.97 19.12 16.15
CA LEU A 375 -2.22 19.57 17.33
C LEU A 375 -1.37 18.44 17.92
N GLU A 376 -1.90 17.21 17.93
CA GLU A 376 -1.19 16.03 18.42
C GLU A 376 -0.15 15.49 17.43
N ASN A 377 -0.30 15.81 16.14
CA ASN A 377 0.54 15.31 15.05
C ASN A 377 1.15 16.44 14.21
N PRO A 378 1.97 17.34 14.82
CA PRO A 378 2.58 18.44 14.09
C PRO A 378 3.47 17.94 12.95
N GLN A 379 3.50 18.69 11.85
CA GLN A 379 4.28 18.33 10.68
C GLN A 379 5.78 18.19 11.04
N GLY A 380 6.41 17.11 10.59
CA GLY A 380 7.83 16.85 10.86
C GLY A 380 8.10 16.23 12.24
N LYS A 381 7.06 15.86 13.01
CA LYS A 381 7.18 15.08 14.26
C LYS A 381 8.04 13.82 14.11
N GLN A 382 8.07 13.23 12.92
CA GLN A 382 8.85 12.02 12.59
C GLN A 382 10.20 12.31 11.92
N GLY A 383 10.63 13.57 11.91
CA GLY A 383 11.84 14.03 11.23
C GLY A 383 11.57 14.52 9.80
N ARG A 384 12.34 15.53 9.37
CA ARG A 384 12.44 15.92 7.96
C ARG A 384 13.72 15.35 7.43
N HIS A 385 13.64 14.30 6.62
CA HIS A 385 14.81 13.89 5.87
C HIS A 385 15.09 14.93 4.78
N LYS A 386 16.27 15.55 4.87
CA LYS A 386 16.78 16.42 3.81
C LYS A 386 17.49 15.53 2.80
N TYR A 387 16.92 15.43 1.61
CA TYR A 387 17.55 14.81 0.46
C TYR A 387 17.83 15.91 -0.56
N SER A 388 18.97 15.84 -1.24
CA SER A 388 19.23 16.65 -2.42
C SER A 388 19.06 15.80 -3.68
N LEU A 389 18.61 16.40 -4.79
CA LEU A 389 18.59 15.72 -6.09
C LEU A 389 19.99 15.20 -6.48
N ALA A 390 21.04 15.96 -6.10
CA ALA A 390 22.43 15.61 -6.35
C ALA A 390 22.88 14.34 -5.63
N ASP A 391 22.30 13.99 -4.47
CA ASP A 391 22.60 12.75 -3.72
C ASP A 391 22.26 11.48 -4.53
N PHE A 392 21.44 11.65 -5.58
CA PHE A 392 20.97 10.59 -6.46
C PHE A 392 21.34 10.82 -7.94
N GLY A 393 22.22 11.80 -8.21
CA GLY A 393 22.61 12.13 -9.60
C GLY A 393 21.48 12.70 -10.44
N LEU A 394 20.44 13.26 -9.82
CA LEU A 394 19.30 13.88 -10.50
C LEU A 394 19.50 15.38 -10.65
N THR A 395 18.95 15.95 -11.72
CA THR A 395 18.78 17.40 -11.89
C THR A 395 17.31 17.75 -11.95
N ARG A 396 16.94 18.99 -11.56
CA ARG A 396 15.54 19.43 -11.64
C ARG A 396 15.08 19.48 -13.10
N GLU A 397 15.96 19.95 -13.98
CA GLU A 397 15.72 20.10 -15.42
C GLU A 397 15.39 18.75 -16.07
N ASP A 398 16.09 17.67 -15.68
CA ASP A 398 15.81 16.33 -16.18
C ASP A 398 14.42 15.82 -15.75
N LEU A 399 14.04 16.05 -14.49
CA LEU A 399 12.74 15.63 -13.96
C LEU A 399 11.59 16.46 -14.55
N GLU A 400 11.76 17.78 -14.67
CA GLU A 400 10.78 18.65 -15.33
C GLU A 400 10.53 18.23 -16.77
N ARG A 401 11.58 17.84 -17.49
CA ARG A 401 11.48 17.31 -18.86
C ARG A 401 10.83 15.93 -18.91
N ARG A 402 11.25 14.99 -18.04
CA ARG A 402 10.73 13.61 -18.00
C ARG A 402 9.23 13.58 -17.67
N TYR A 403 8.78 14.46 -16.79
CA TYR A 403 7.42 14.45 -16.26
C TYR A 403 6.59 15.69 -16.64
N ALA A 404 6.95 16.35 -17.74
CA ALA A 404 6.32 17.58 -18.20
C ALA A 404 4.79 17.44 -18.35
N ASP A 405 4.32 16.33 -18.93
CA ASP A 405 2.89 16.12 -19.17
C ASP A 405 2.09 15.95 -17.87
N TYR A 406 2.63 15.20 -16.91
CA TYR A 406 2.04 15.04 -15.57
C TYR A 406 1.99 16.38 -14.84
N ASN A 407 3.11 17.11 -14.82
CA ASN A 407 3.20 18.41 -14.15
C ASN A 407 2.27 19.44 -14.79
N LYS A 408 2.18 19.47 -16.12
CA LYS A 408 1.25 20.35 -16.85
C LYS A 408 -0.20 20.05 -16.51
N LEU A 409 -0.57 18.78 -16.40
CA LEU A 409 -1.94 18.37 -16.13
C LEU A 409 -2.37 18.68 -14.68
N PHE A 410 -1.52 18.41 -13.70
CA PHE A 410 -1.92 18.43 -12.29
C PHE A 410 -1.30 19.57 -11.45
N LEU A 411 -0.23 20.22 -11.92
CA LEU A 411 0.57 21.19 -11.13
C LEU A 411 0.71 22.55 -11.83
N SER A 412 -0.20 22.89 -12.75
CA SER A 412 -0.12 24.07 -13.63
C SER A 412 -0.01 25.44 -12.94
N SER A 413 -0.53 25.59 -11.71
CA SER A 413 -0.35 26.79 -10.88
C SER A 413 1.10 26.99 -10.42
N THR A 414 1.84 25.91 -10.24
CA THR A 414 3.25 25.89 -9.81
C THR A 414 4.18 25.90 -11.04
N TYR A 415 3.80 25.20 -12.10
CA TYR A 415 4.56 25.09 -13.36
C TYR A 415 4.77 26.45 -14.05
N SER A 416 3.79 27.35 -13.98
CA SER A 416 3.88 28.70 -14.56
C SER A 416 4.87 29.61 -13.81
N ASN A 417 5.02 29.43 -12.49
CA ASN A 417 5.96 30.22 -11.68
C ASN A 417 7.42 29.77 -11.87
N ASN A 418 7.66 28.47 -12.10
CA ASN A 418 9.02 27.97 -12.33
C ASN A 418 9.57 28.38 -13.70
N GLN A 419 8.76 28.35 -14.78
CA GLN A 419 9.21 28.87 -16.09
C GLN A 419 9.61 30.34 -16.06
N SER A 420 8.91 31.15 -15.25
CA SER A 420 9.18 32.57 -15.04
C SER A 420 10.48 32.82 -14.25
N SER A 421 10.88 31.87 -13.40
CA SER A 421 12.08 31.97 -12.56
C SER A 421 13.33 31.51 -13.32
N SER A 422 13.20 30.47 -14.15
CA SER A 422 14.30 29.97 -15.00
C SER A 422 14.67 30.93 -16.14
N THR A 423 13.72 31.72 -16.65
CA THR A 423 13.99 32.76 -17.65
C THR A 423 14.73 33.97 -17.08
N ASN A 424 14.56 34.27 -15.79
CA ASN A 424 15.26 35.38 -15.13
C ASN A 424 16.71 35.05 -14.73
N LEU A 425 17.06 33.78 -14.55
CA LEU A 425 18.43 33.33 -14.27
C LEU A 425 19.30 33.16 -15.54
N ALA A 426 18.68 33.07 -16.73
CA ALA A 426 19.39 33.02 -18.00
C ALA A 426 19.68 34.41 -18.61
N GLN A 427 19.27 35.50 -17.93
CA GLN A 427 19.49 36.89 -18.36
C GLN A 427 20.32 37.73 -17.38
N SER A 428 20.98 37.11 -16.39
CA SER A 428 21.88 37.79 -15.44
C SER A 428 23.32 37.34 -15.57
#